data_AF-A0A1Y0H6R1-F1
#
_entry.id   AF-A0A1Y0H6R1-F1
#
_cell.length_a   1.000
_cell.length_b   1.000
_cell.length_c   1.000
_cell.angle_alpha   90.00
_cell.angle_beta   90.00
_cell.angle_gamma   90.00
#
_symmetry.space_group_name_H-M   'P 1'
#
loop_
_entity.id
_entity.type
_entity.pdbx_description
1 polymer ?
#
loop_
_entity_poly.entity_id
_entity_poly.type
_entity_poly.pdbx_seq_one_letter_code
_entity_poly.pdbx_strand_id
1 'polypeptide(L)'
;MICRPIQPNEADAFLRLLAGAFHLDISRARQAFYADPMFDLNRKWALFENHQMRSILTTTGMQFGWGRAIGIAGVATRQEDRGRGYAGHLLMHVLDEAARQGEGPAMLFAHQEELYARFGFATTDRVISGTVPCDPGSRGELLSALDIHRLYSQWAARDERWVVRDERRWRYWHWFHRPCETIGEGYICLEGNLVREVVSPHPTELWPVPNGTRWYGLAQVAAELGLQLSDQKEELLLMTRGLPHPVRMFMTDQF
;
A
#
# COMPACT_ATOMS: atom_id res chain seq x y z
N MET A 1 23.59 17.50 7.91
CA MET A 1 22.79 16.43 7.29
C MET A 1 22.09 17.00 6.07
N ILE A 2 21.89 16.21 5.01
CA ILE A 2 21.20 16.62 3.79
C ILE A 2 20.13 15.58 3.46
N CYS A 3 18.88 16.01 3.30
CA CYS A 3 17.78 15.18 2.83
C CYS A 3 17.46 15.54 1.38
N ARG A 4 17.35 14.54 0.51
CA ARG A 4 16.98 14.71 -0.90
C ARG A 4 16.60 13.38 -1.54
N PRO A 5 15.97 13.39 -2.73
CA PRO A 5 15.88 12.20 -3.54
C PRO A 5 17.27 11.70 -3.95
N ILE A 6 17.37 10.40 -4.21
CA ILE A 6 18.61 9.77 -4.67
C ILE A 6 18.88 10.05 -6.15
N GLN A 7 20.15 10.05 -6.51
CA GLN A 7 20.60 10.09 -7.90
C GLN A 7 20.67 8.68 -8.50
N PRO A 8 20.71 8.54 -9.84
CA PRO A 8 20.76 7.23 -10.50
C PRO A 8 21.91 6.33 -10.02
N ASN A 9 23.10 6.89 -9.79
CA ASN A 9 24.27 6.18 -9.29
C ASN A 9 24.17 5.77 -7.80
N GLU A 10 23.17 6.27 -7.07
CA GLU A 10 22.92 5.96 -5.66
C GLU A 10 21.84 4.89 -5.46
N ALA A 11 21.13 4.50 -6.53
CA ALA A 11 20.03 3.53 -6.49
C ALA A 11 20.45 2.16 -5.92
N ASP A 12 21.65 1.70 -6.25
CA ASP A 12 22.18 0.44 -5.71
C ASP A 12 22.52 0.52 -4.22
N ALA A 13 23.00 1.66 -3.74
CA ALA A 13 23.25 1.88 -2.32
C ALA A 13 21.93 1.94 -1.53
N PHE A 14 20.93 2.61 -2.09
CA PHE A 14 19.56 2.65 -1.55
C PHE A 14 18.99 1.23 -1.43
N LEU A 15 19.05 0.44 -2.50
CA LEU A 15 18.54 -0.93 -2.51
C LEU A 15 19.27 -1.82 -1.50
N ARG A 16 20.60 -1.70 -1.36
CA ARG A 16 21.37 -2.47 -0.37
C ARG A 16 20.92 -2.15 1.06
N LEU A 17 20.70 -0.87 1.37
CA LEU A 17 20.23 -0.46 2.69
C LEU A 17 18.81 -0.96 2.95
N LEU A 18 17.92 -0.88 1.96
CA LEU A 18 16.57 -1.42 2.02
C LEU A 18 16.59 -2.94 2.27
N ALA A 19 17.30 -3.68 1.43
CA ALA A 19 17.40 -5.14 1.53
C ALA A 19 18.01 -5.58 2.87
N GLY A 20 19.02 -4.87 3.37
CA GLY A 20 19.61 -5.15 4.68
C GLY A 20 18.65 -4.93 5.84
N ALA A 21 17.83 -3.86 5.78
CA ALA A 21 16.88 -3.56 6.85
C ALA A 21 15.66 -4.49 6.88
N PHE A 22 15.21 -4.97 5.72
CA PHE A 22 14.05 -5.84 5.57
C PHE A 22 14.42 -7.32 5.34
N HIS A 23 15.69 -7.69 5.50
CA HIS A 23 16.20 -9.05 5.30
C HIS A 23 15.84 -9.68 3.95
N LEU A 24 15.88 -8.88 2.87
CA LEU A 24 15.52 -9.31 1.53
C LEU A 24 16.71 -9.94 0.81
N ASP A 25 16.43 -10.95 -0.03
CA ASP A 25 17.40 -11.42 -1.02
C ASP A 25 17.67 -10.31 -2.05
N ILE A 26 18.90 -9.80 -2.06
CA ILE A 26 19.26 -8.64 -2.87
C ILE A 26 19.16 -8.91 -4.38
N SER A 27 19.42 -10.14 -4.83
CA SER A 27 19.37 -10.49 -6.25
C SER A 27 17.94 -10.46 -6.76
N ARG A 28 17.01 -11.04 -6.00
CA ARG A 28 15.57 -10.98 -6.30
C ARG A 28 15.01 -9.57 -6.14
N ALA A 29 15.38 -8.89 -5.07
CA ALA A 29 14.94 -7.52 -4.80
C ALA A 29 15.40 -6.54 -5.89
N ARG A 30 16.61 -6.72 -6.45
CA ARG A 30 17.12 -5.88 -7.54
C ARG A 30 16.25 -5.95 -8.78
N GLN A 31 15.88 -7.15 -9.20
CA GLN A 31 15.05 -7.33 -10.40
C GLN A 31 13.68 -6.67 -10.21
N ALA A 32 13.01 -6.91 -9.07
CA ALA A 32 11.73 -6.28 -8.76
C ALA A 32 11.84 -4.75 -8.64
N PHE A 33 12.87 -4.25 -7.94
CA PHE A 33 13.04 -2.82 -7.67
C PHE A 33 13.14 -1.98 -8.95
N TYR A 34 13.88 -2.43 -9.96
CA TYR A 34 14.04 -1.71 -11.23
C TYR A 34 12.93 -2.00 -12.24
N ALA A 35 12.24 -3.14 -12.13
CA ALA A 35 11.11 -3.49 -12.99
C ALA A 35 9.77 -2.90 -12.52
N ASP A 36 9.72 -2.39 -11.28
CA ASP A 36 8.51 -1.81 -10.70
C ASP A 36 7.98 -0.65 -11.55
N PRO A 37 6.73 -0.70 -12.05
CA PRO A 37 6.10 0.42 -12.75
C PRO A 37 6.04 1.73 -11.94
N MET A 38 6.11 1.63 -10.62
CA MET A 38 6.18 2.76 -9.68
C MET A 38 7.62 3.19 -9.37
N PHE A 39 8.63 2.60 -9.99
CA PHE A 39 10.02 3.03 -9.83
C PHE A 39 10.20 4.50 -10.26
N ASP A 40 10.58 5.34 -9.31
CA ASP A 40 10.83 6.76 -9.50
C ASP A 40 11.91 7.22 -8.52
N LEU A 41 13.03 7.72 -9.04
CA LEU A 41 14.14 8.20 -8.21
C LEU A 41 13.76 9.45 -7.41
N ASN A 42 12.86 10.30 -7.94
CA ASN A 42 12.40 11.51 -7.25
C ASN A 42 11.55 11.20 -6.02
N ARG A 43 11.08 9.96 -5.92
CA ARG A 43 10.25 9.44 -4.83
C ARG A 43 11.05 8.61 -3.83
N LYS A 44 12.33 8.35 -4.10
CA LYS A 44 13.25 7.58 -3.24
C LYS A 44 14.15 8.54 -2.49
N TRP A 45 13.83 8.78 -1.23
CA TRP A 45 14.47 9.77 -0.39
C TRP A 45 15.58 9.18 0.46
N ALA A 46 16.63 9.96 0.65
CA ALA A 46 17.75 9.59 1.50
C ALA A 46 18.21 10.76 2.36
N LEU A 47 18.65 10.43 3.58
CA LEU A 47 19.43 11.32 4.44
C LEU A 47 20.91 10.97 4.31
N PHE A 48 21.70 11.97 3.98
CA PHE A 48 23.15 11.90 3.89
C PHE A 48 23.82 12.65 5.04
N GLU A 49 24.84 12.03 5.60
CA GLU A 49 25.77 12.66 6.53
C GLU A 49 27.20 12.22 6.20
N ASN A 50 28.12 13.18 6.08
CA ASN A 50 29.51 12.95 5.67
C ASN A 50 29.60 12.14 4.36
N HIS A 51 28.77 12.50 3.37
CA HIS A 51 28.64 11.81 2.07
C HIS A 51 28.18 10.35 2.13
N GLN A 52 27.72 9.86 3.28
CA GLN A 52 27.19 8.51 3.43
C GLN A 52 25.68 8.53 3.57
N MET A 53 25.00 7.64 2.84
CA MET A 53 23.55 7.42 2.94
C MET A 53 23.23 6.66 4.23
N ARG A 54 22.56 7.33 5.18
CA ARG A 54 22.31 6.82 6.55
C ARG A 54 20.90 6.26 6.73
N SER A 55 19.93 6.93 6.13
CA SER A 55 18.51 6.60 6.25
C SER A 55 17.83 6.83 4.91
N ILE A 56 16.81 6.03 4.62
CA ILE A 56 16.03 6.10 3.38
C ILE A 56 14.54 5.93 3.67
N LEU A 57 13.72 6.39 2.73
CA LEU A 57 12.32 5.99 2.59
C LEU A 57 11.89 6.13 1.13
N THR A 58 10.77 5.52 0.77
CA THR A 58 10.09 5.73 -0.51
C THR A 58 8.75 6.40 -0.26
N THR A 59 8.39 7.33 -1.14
CA THR A 59 7.03 7.89 -1.21
C THR A 59 6.33 7.37 -2.44
N THR A 60 5.02 7.19 -2.37
CA THR A 60 4.19 6.81 -3.51
C THR A 60 3.03 7.79 -3.59
N GLY A 61 2.84 8.46 -4.73
CA GLY A 61 1.73 9.37 -4.92
C GLY A 61 0.40 8.61 -4.91
N MET A 62 -0.56 9.09 -4.12
CA MET A 62 -1.91 8.56 -3.98
C MET A 62 -2.92 9.61 -4.41
N GLN A 63 -3.97 9.20 -5.12
CA GLN A 63 -5.06 10.05 -5.53
C GLN A 63 -6.36 9.53 -4.92
N PHE A 64 -7.16 10.45 -4.40
CA PHE A 64 -8.49 10.22 -3.84
C PHE A 64 -9.48 11.21 -4.46
N GLY A 65 -10.78 11.03 -4.23
CA GLY A 65 -11.79 11.98 -4.69
C GLY A 65 -11.65 13.37 -4.07
N TRP A 66 -11.15 13.43 -2.83
CA TRP A 66 -10.92 14.69 -2.11
C TRP A 66 -9.56 15.34 -2.41
N GLY A 67 -8.61 14.65 -3.06
CA GLY A 67 -7.30 15.21 -3.35
C GLY A 67 -6.15 14.22 -3.38
N ARG A 68 -4.93 14.74 -3.22
CA ARG A 68 -3.67 13.99 -3.30
C ARG A 68 -3.12 13.69 -1.91
N ALA A 69 -2.43 12.57 -1.80
CA ALA A 69 -1.69 12.17 -0.61
C ALA A 69 -0.41 11.43 -1.00
N ILE A 70 0.44 11.14 -0.01
CA ILE A 70 1.58 10.23 -0.17
C ILE A 70 1.44 8.99 0.71
N GLY A 71 1.71 7.82 0.14
CA GLY A 71 2.07 6.63 0.88
C GLY A 71 3.56 6.62 1.19
N ILE A 72 3.96 6.18 2.39
CA ILE A 72 5.36 6.11 2.82
C ILE A 72 5.72 4.65 3.11
N ALA A 73 6.75 4.15 2.43
CA ALA A 73 7.23 2.77 2.54
C ALA A 73 8.75 2.69 2.61
N GLY A 74 9.25 1.49 2.91
CA GLY A 74 10.68 1.19 2.86
C GLY A 74 11.52 2.08 3.78
N VAL A 75 10.95 2.53 4.91
CA VAL A 75 11.65 3.35 5.89
C VAL A 75 12.74 2.51 6.52
N ALA A 76 14.00 2.84 6.25
CA ALA A 76 15.14 2.08 6.72
C ALA A 76 16.27 3.01 7.15
N THR A 77 16.98 2.61 8.20
CA THR A 77 18.20 3.28 8.67
C THR A 77 19.26 2.22 8.89
N ARG A 78 20.51 2.54 8.51
CA ARG A 78 21.67 1.66 8.78
C ARG A 78 21.65 1.22 10.24
N GLN A 79 21.96 -0.05 10.49
CA GLN A 79 21.78 -0.65 11.80
C GLN A 79 22.60 0.07 12.88
N GLU A 80 23.85 0.41 12.55
CA GLU A 80 24.78 1.15 13.40
C GLU A 80 24.38 2.61 13.64
N ASP A 81 23.44 3.14 12.85
CA ASP A 81 22.98 4.52 12.90
C ASP A 81 21.59 4.67 13.54
N ARG A 82 20.96 3.57 13.98
CA ARG A 82 19.66 3.58 14.65
C ARG A 82 19.74 4.30 15.99
N GLY A 83 18.63 4.87 16.43
CA GLY A 83 18.55 5.65 17.68
C GLY A 83 19.13 7.06 17.60
N ARG A 84 19.76 7.44 16.49
CA ARG A 84 20.38 8.78 16.29
C ARG A 84 19.45 9.83 15.68
N GLY A 85 18.18 9.50 15.48
CA GLY A 85 17.15 10.43 14.97
C GLY A 85 17.08 10.58 13.45
N TYR A 86 17.95 9.94 12.66
CA TYR A 86 17.99 10.13 11.19
C TYR A 86 16.67 9.83 10.48
N ALA A 87 15.99 8.72 10.82
CA ALA A 87 14.70 8.38 10.22
C ALA A 87 13.64 9.48 10.46
N GLY A 88 13.60 10.03 11.68
CA GLY A 88 12.68 11.09 12.04
C GLY A 88 12.97 12.39 11.28
N HIS A 89 14.25 12.76 11.18
CA HIS A 89 14.66 13.93 10.40
C HIS A 89 14.33 13.79 8.92
N LEU A 90 14.57 12.60 8.34
CA LEU A 90 14.21 12.32 6.95
C LEU A 90 12.70 12.38 6.74
N LEU A 91 11.93 11.72 7.61
CA LEU A 91 10.47 11.68 7.53
C LEU A 91 9.87 13.09 7.59
N MET A 92 10.28 13.91 8.55
CA MET A 92 9.77 15.28 8.68
C MET A 92 10.10 16.14 7.45
N HIS A 93 11.33 16.05 6.93
CA HIS A 93 11.71 16.76 5.71
C HIS A 93 10.83 16.37 4.52
N VAL A 94 10.56 15.07 4.36
CA VAL A 94 9.72 14.55 3.27
C VAL A 94 8.28 15.01 3.41
N LEU A 95 7.73 15.04 4.63
CA LEU A 95 6.37 15.52 4.89
C LEU A 95 6.23 17.01 4.57
N ASP A 96 7.22 17.83 4.96
CA ASP A 96 7.23 19.25 4.65
C ASP A 96 7.31 19.49 3.14
N GLU A 97 8.15 18.74 2.43
CA GLU A 97 8.26 18.84 0.98
C GLU A 97 6.98 18.39 0.26
N ALA A 98 6.38 17.27 0.69
CA ALA A 98 5.10 16.81 0.15
C ALA A 98 4.00 17.86 0.35
N ALA A 99 3.95 18.51 1.52
CA ALA A 99 3.02 19.60 1.76
C ALA A 99 3.24 20.80 0.82
N ARG A 100 4.50 21.19 0.57
CA ARG A 100 4.83 22.27 -0.41
C ARG A 100 4.42 21.91 -1.85
N GLN A 101 4.40 20.63 -2.18
CA GLN A 101 4.00 20.12 -3.50
C GLN A 101 2.48 19.85 -3.62
N GLY A 102 1.69 20.12 -2.58
CA GLY A 102 0.25 19.88 -2.58
C GLY A 102 -0.16 18.42 -2.35
N GLU A 103 0.72 17.60 -1.78
CA GLU A 103 0.49 16.19 -1.42
C GLU A 103 0.71 15.95 0.09
N GLY A 104 0.43 16.96 0.92
CA GLY A 104 0.75 16.97 2.35
C GLY A 104 0.13 15.86 3.21
N PRO A 105 -1.09 15.36 2.92
CA PRO A 105 -1.63 14.20 3.63
C PRO A 105 -0.76 12.96 3.41
N ALA A 106 -0.46 12.23 4.48
CA ALA A 106 0.46 11.10 4.43
C ALA A 106 -0.11 9.87 5.13
N MET A 107 0.27 8.70 4.63
CA MET A 107 -0.12 7.41 5.18
C MET A 107 1.04 6.43 5.16
N LEU A 108 1.06 5.53 6.15
CA LEU A 108 2.04 4.46 6.25
C LEU A 108 1.45 3.23 6.92
N PHE A 109 2.06 2.08 6.65
CA PHE A 109 1.81 0.86 7.42
C PHE A 109 2.92 0.65 8.44
N ALA A 110 2.55 0.34 9.68
CA ALA A 110 3.49 0.16 10.79
C ALA A 110 3.11 -1.03 11.67
N HIS A 111 4.13 -1.63 12.30
CA HIS A 111 3.92 -2.60 13.40
C HIS A 111 3.88 -1.94 14.78
N GLN A 112 4.42 -0.73 14.92
CA GLN A 112 4.55 -0.02 16.19
C GLN A 112 4.07 1.41 16.03
N GLU A 113 3.03 1.77 16.77
CA GLU A 113 2.40 3.09 16.71
C GLU A 113 3.35 4.20 17.18
N GLU A 114 4.08 3.93 18.27
CA GLU A 114 4.91 4.91 18.98
C GLU A 114 6.02 5.49 18.10
N LEU A 115 6.48 4.72 17.11
CA LEU A 115 7.53 5.14 16.20
C LEU A 115 7.13 6.37 15.41
N TYR A 116 5.85 6.44 15.00
CA TYR A 116 5.31 7.44 14.09
C TYR A 116 4.37 8.45 14.77
N ALA A 117 3.76 8.09 15.91
CA ALA A 117 2.86 8.97 16.67
C ALA A 117 3.48 10.34 17.00
N ARG A 118 4.75 10.34 17.40
CA ARG A 118 5.54 11.57 17.67
C ARG A 118 5.72 12.50 16.47
N PHE A 119 5.46 12.02 15.25
CA PHE A 119 5.50 12.82 14.02
C PHE A 119 4.09 13.19 13.55
N GLY A 120 3.07 13.10 14.41
CA GLY A 120 1.69 13.51 14.12
C GLY A 120 0.90 12.49 13.31
N PHE A 121 1.37 11.25 13.22
CA PHE A 121 0.56 10.15 12.68
C PHE A 121 -0.37 9.60 13.77
N ALA A 122 -1.56 9.15 13.38
CA ALA A 122 -2.47 8.42 14.25
C ALA A 122 -2.95 7.14 13.54
N THR A 123 -3.18 6.08 14.29
CA THR A 123 -3.80 4.85 13.78
C THR A 123 -5.24 5.16 13.37
N THR A 124 -5.57 4.97 12.09
CA THR A 124 -6.94 5.19 11.57
C THR A 124 -7.61 3.93 11.10
N ASP A 125 -6.84 2.88 10.80
CA ASP A 125 -7.36 1.54 10.53
C ASP A 125 -6.26 0.51 10.81
N ARG A 126 -6.57 -0.76 10.57
CA ARG A 126 -5.69 -1.91 10.73
C ARG A 126 -5.83 -2.87 9.56
N VAL A 127 -4.73 -3.47 9.15
CA VAL A 127 -4.74 -4.60 8.22
C VAL A 127 -5.04 -5.85 9.02
N ILE A 128 -6.05 -6.60 8.60
CA ILE A 128 -6.44 -7.87 9.20
C ILE A 128 -6.30 -9.00 8.19
N SER A 129 -6.03 -10.19 8.70
CA SER A 129 -6.18 -11.43 7.94
C SER A 129 -7.16 -12.37 8.63
N GLY A 130 -7.83 -13.23 7.85
CA GLY A 130 -8.80 -14.19 8.37
C GLY A 130 -9.35 -15.06 7.26
N THR A 131 -10.03 -16.14 7.60
CA THR A 131 -10.66 -17.04 6.63
C THR A 131 -12.01 -16.48 6.20
N VAL A 132 -12.25 -16.44 4.89
CA VAL A 132 -13.49 -15.93 4.30
C VAL A 132 -14.56 -17.02 4.34
N PRO A 133 -15.81 -16.70 4.75
CA PRO A 133 -16.93 -17.64 4.66
C PRO A 133 -17.23 -17.95 3.20
N CYS A 134 -17.17 -19.23 2.81
CA CYS A 134 -17.23 -19.65 1.41
C CYS A 134 -18.53 -20.41 1.05
N ASP A 135 -19.04 -20.12 -0.14
CA ASP A 135 -19.92 -20.98 -0.92
C ASP A 135 -19.23 -21.32 -2.26
N PRO A 136 -18.55 -22.47 -2.36
CA PRO A 136 -17.76 -22.81 -3.54
C PRO A 136 -18.61 -23.13 -4.78
N GLY A 137 -19.94 -23.12 -4.68
CA GLY A 137 -20.86 -23.65 -5.69
C GLY A 137 -21.00 -22.84 -6.98
N SER A 138 -20.52 -21.59 -7.06
CA SER A 138 -20.63 -20.77 -8.26
C SER A 138 -19.42 -19.87 -8.49
N ARG A 139 -18.46 -20.31 -9.30
CA ARG A 139 -17.39 -19.43 -9.79
C ARG A 139 -17.95 -18.48 -10.85
N GLY A 140 -17.49 -17.24 -10.85
CA GLY A 140 -17.86 -16.25 -11.85
C GLY A 140 -17.15 -16.45 -13.19
N GLU A 141 -17.55 -15.67 -14.17
CA GLU A 141 -16.85 -15.58 -15.45
C GLU A 141 -15.58 -14.73 -15.31
N LEU A 142 -14.51 -15.11 -16.02
CA LEU A 142 -13.27 -14.33 -16.05
C LEU A 142 -13.50 -12.99 -16.74
N LEU A 143 -13.03 -11.91 -16.11
CA LEU A 143 -13.17 -10.56 -16.63
C LEU A 143 -11.97 -10.10 -17.44
N SER A 144 -12.25 -9.26 -18.43
CA SER A 144 -11.22 -8.53 -19.17
C SER A 144 -10.62 -7.41 -18.31
N ALA A 145 -9.37 -7.01 -18.63
CA ALA A 145 -8.75 -5.85 -17.99
C ALA A 145 -9.60 -4.57 -18.13
N LEU A 146 -10.28 -4.38 -19.26
CA LEU A 146 -11.13 -3.23 -19.52
C LEU A 146 -12.36 -3.22 -18.61
N ASP A 147 -12.97 -4.38 -18.38
CA ASP A 147 -14.13 -4.51 -17.47
C ASP A 147 -13.73 -4.26 -16.03
N ILE A 148 -12.59 -4.80 -15.58
CA ILE A 148 -12.05 -4.56 -14.23
C ILE A 148 -11.82 -3.06 -14.02
N HIS A 149 -11.20 -2.38 -14.99
CA HIS A 149 -10.96 -0.93 -14.94
C HIS A 149 -12.27 -0.17 -14.79
N ARG A 150 -13.24 -0.45 -15.67
CA ARG A 150 -14.55 0.20 -15.66
C ARG A 150 -15.29 -0.02 -14.35
N LEU A 151 -15.37 -1.25 -13.87
CA LEU A 151 -16.09 -1.61 -12.64
C LEU A 151 -15.47 -0.95 -11.41
N TYR A 152 -14.14 -1.00 -11.27
CA TYR A 152 -13.44 -0.34 -10.18
C TYR A 152 -13.65 1.17 -10.21
N SER A 153 -13.42 1.82 -11.36
CA SER A 153 -13.53 3.27 -11.48
C SER A 153 -14.95 3.77 -11.17
N GLN A 154 -15.98 3.05 -11.64
CA GLN A 154 -17.37 3.38 -11.33
C GLN A 154 -17.70 3.21 -9.84
N TRP A 155 -17.14 2.20 -9.19
CA TRP A 155 -17.38 1.94 -7.78
C TRP A 155 -16.61 2.90 -6.87
N ALA A 156 -15.32 3.11 -7.12
CA ALA A 156 -14.47 4.03 -6.37
C ALA A 156 -14.98 5.49 -6.47
N ALA A 157 -15.57 5.88 -7.59
CA ALA A 157 -16.14 7.22 -7.77
C ALA A 157 -17.37 7.50 -6.89
N ARG A 158 -17.98 6.49 -6.25
CA ARG A 158 -19.15 6.66 -5.37
C ARG A 158 -18.80 7.23 -4.00
N ASP A 159 -17.53 7.16 -3.60
CA ASP A 159 -17.06 7.66 -2.31
C ASP A 159 -15.63 8.17 -2.45
N GLU A 160 -15.43 9.45 -2.14
CA GLU A 160 -14.16 10.15 -2.29
C GLU A 160 -12.99 9.56 -1.49
N ARG A 161 -13.26 8.68 -0.53
CA ARG A 161 -12.24 8.01 0.30
C ARG A 161 -11.53 6.86 -0.42
N TRP A 162 -12.05 6.36 -1.54
CA TRP A 162 -11.38 5.31 -2.31
C TRP A 162 -10.21 5.87 -3.13
N VAL A 163 -9.17 5.04 -3.27
CA VAL A 163 -8.07 5.32 -4.19
C VAL A 163 -8.62 5.44 -5.62
N VAL A 164 -8.24 6.52 -6.29
CA VAL A 164 -8.46 6.71 -7.72
C VAL A 164 -7.21 6.22 -8.43
N ARG A 165 -7.36 5.19 -9.26
CA ARG A 165 -6.25 4.61 -10.03
C ARG A 165 -6.02 5.39 -11.32
N ASP A 166 -4.83 5.97 -11.44
CA ASP A 166 -4.34 6.50 -12.71
C ASP A 166 -3.74 5.36 -13.58
N GLU A 167 -3.27 5.69 -14.79
CA GLU A 167 -2.64 4.70 -15.67
C GLU A 167 -1.43 4.02 -15.04
N ARG A 168 -0.64 4.76 -14.25
CA ARG A 168 0.56 4.22 -13.60
C ARG A 168 0.18 3.17 -12.55
N ARG A 169 -0.85 3.45 -11.76
CA ARG A 169 -1.41 2.53 -10.77
C ARG A 169 -2.02 1.31 -11.42
N TRP A 170 -2.73 1.46 -12.54
CA TRP A 170 -3.25 0.32 -13.30
C TRP A 170 -2.14 -0.54 -13.89
N ARG A 171 -1.05 0.06 -14.38
CA ARG A 171 0.14 -0.69 -14.81
C ARG A 171 0.77 -1.47 -13.67
N TYR A 172 0.87 -0.86 -12.49
CA TYR A 172 1.35 -1.55 -11.28
C TYR A 172 0.42 -2.70 -10.88
N TRP A 173 -0.90 -2.48 -10.91
CA TRP A 173 -1.88 -3.52 -10.61
C TRP A 173 -1.75 -4.71 -11.57
N HIS A 174 -1.64 -4.44 -12.88
CA HIS A 174 -1.47 -5.46 -13.93
C HIS A 174 -0.12 -6.17 -13.91
N TRP A 175 0.89 -5.57 -13.28
CA TRP A 175 2.20 -6.20 -13.15
C TRP A 175 2.13 -7.51 -12.36
N PHE A 176 1.17 -7.61 -11.45
CA PHE A 176 0.79 -8.86 -10.81
C PHE A 176 -0.37 -9.46 -11.60
N HIS A 177 -0.10 -10.50 -12.40
CA HIS A 177 -1.17 -11.20 -13.11
C HIS A 177 -2.11 -11.87 -12.10
N ARG A 178 -3.35 -11.40 -12.04
CA ARG A 178 -4.38 -11.91 -11.12
C ARG A 178 -5.68 -12.15 -11.88
N PRO A 179 -6.23 -13.37 -11.85
CA PRO A 179 -7.55 -13.62 -12.39
C PRO A 179 -8.60 -12.87 -11.55
N CYS A 180 -9.49 -12.16 -12.24
CA CYS A 180 -10.69 -11.59 -11.65
C CYS A 180 -11.91 -12.27 -12.24
N GLU A 181 -12.86 -12.59 -11.38
CA GLU A 181 -14.12 -13.24 -11.74
C GLU A 181 -15.30 -12.38 -11.32
N THR A 182 -16.42 -12.53 -12.03
CA THR A 182 -17.66 -11.85 -11.66
C THR A 182 -18.19 -12.32 -10.30
N ILE A 183 -18.74 -11.38 -9.53
CA ILE A 183 -19.51 -11.65 -8.31
C ILE A 183 -20.64 -10.62 -8.22
N GLY A 184 -21.89 -11.09 -8.32
CA GLY A 184 -23.04 -10.18 -8.43
C GLY A 184 -22.85 -9.18 -9.58
N GLU A 185 -22.91 -7.89 -9.27
CA GLU A 185 -22.68 -6.80 -10.23
C GLU A 185 -21.21 -6.30 -10.29
N GLY A 186 -20.31 -6.95 -9.56
CA GLY A 186 -18.92 -6.55 -9.44
C GLY A 186 -17.95 -7.69 -9.74
N TYR A 187 -16.79 -7.67 -9.07
CA TYR A 187 -15.74 -8.67 -9.29
C TYR A 187 -14.95 -9.00 -8.02
N ILE A 188 -14.36 -10.19 -8.02
CA ILE A 188 -13.40 -10.65 -7.02
C ILE A 188 -12.07 -10.98 -7.68
N CYS A 189 -10.98 -10.53 -7.08
CA CYS A 189 -9.61 -10.79 -7.50
C CYS A 189 -8.95 -11.77 -6.52
N LEU A 190 -8.52 -12.93 -7.03
CA LEU A 190 -7.87 -13.97 -6.24
C LEU A 190 -6.40 -14.15 -6.63
N GLU A 191 -5.54 -14.42 -5.65
CA GLU A 191 -4.16 -14.86 -5.86
C GLU A 191 -3.93 -16.12 -5.02
N GLY A 192 -4.08 -17.30 -5.66
CA GLY A 192 -4.18 -18.57 -4.94
C GLY A 192 -5.41 -18.58 -4.03
N ASN A 193 -5.21 -18.82 -2.73
CA ASN A 193 -6.27 -18.80 -1.72
C ASN A 193 -6.36 -17.44 -1.00
N LEU A 194 -5.94 -16.35 -1.63
CA LEU A 194 -6.00 -15.02 -1.03
C LEU A 194 -6.89 -14.09 -1.86
N VAL A 195 -7.90 -13.52 -1.22
CA VAL A 195 -8.64 -12.38 -1.75
C VAL A 195 -7.73 -11.17 -1.70
N ARG A 196 -7.39 -10.65 -2.89
CA ARG A 196 -6.57 -9.44 -3.02
C ARG A 196 -7.42 -8.19 -3.06
N GLU A 197 -8.60 -8.29 -3.65
CA GLU A 197 -9.47 -7.16 -3.95
C GLU A 197 -10.87 -7.66 -4.32
N VAL A 198 -11.89 -6.89 -3.96
CA VAL A 198 -13.28 -7.16 -4.32
C VAL A 198 -14.01 -5.86 -4.54
N VAL A 199 -14.64 -5.72 -5.69
CA VAL A 199 -15.67 -4.70 -5.91
C VAL A 199 -17.02 -5.39 -5.83
N SER A 200 -17.82 -5.03 -4.84
CA SER A 200 -19.23 -5.45 -4.75
C SER A 200 -20.08 -4.29 -4.26
N PRO A 201 -21.22 -3.97 -4.91
CA PRO A 201 -22.13 -2.95 -4.41
C PRO A 201 -22.93 -3.39 -3.19
N HIS A 202 -22.98 -4.70 -2.91
CA HIS A 202 -23.77 -5.28 -1.84
C HIS A 202 -22.90 -6.18 -0.95
N PRO A 203 -23.03 -6.06 0.38
CA PRO A 203 -22.43 -7.03 1.31
C PRO A 203 -22.97 -8.43 1.05
N THR A 204 -22.11 -9.44 1.16
CA THR A 204 -22.49 -10.85 0.96
C THR A 204 -22.00 -11.69 2.15
N GLU A 205 -22.86 -12.55 2.69
CA GLU A 205 -22.51 -13.42 3.81
C GLU A 205 -21.63 -14.62 3.39
N LEU A 206 -21.90 -15.20 2.22
CA LEU A 206 -21.16 -16.33 1.66
C LEU A 206 -20.53 -15.96 0.32
N TRP A 207 -19.25 -16.22 0.19
CA TRP A 207 -18.46 -15.76 -0.95
C TRP A 207 -18.18 -16.89 -1.94
N PRO A 208 -18.23 -16.65 -3.26
CA PRO A 208 -17.97 -17.62 -4.32
C PRO A 208 -16.48 -17.97 -4.46
N VAL A 209 -15.85 -18.36 -3.34
CA VAL A 209 -14.42 -18.61 -3.23
C VAL A 209 -14.16 -20.04 -2.78
N PRO A 210 -12.98 -20.61 -3.10
CA PRO A 210 -12.59 -21.92 -2.59
C PRO A 210 -12.57 -21.95 -1.06
N ASN A 211 -12.81 -23.13 -0.48
CA ASN A 211 -12.63 -23.36 0.95
C ASN A 211 -11.17 -23.05 1.37
N GLY A 212 -11.00 -22.41 2.51
CA GLY A 212 -9.71 -21.98 3.04
C GLY A 212 -9.19 -20.68 2.42
N THR A 213 -9.99 -20.01 1.60
CA THR A 213 -9.67 -18.67 1.09
C THR A 213 -9.54 -17.69 2.24
N ARG A 214 -8.49 -16.87 2.22
CA ARG A 214 -8.18 -15.85 3.22
C ARG A 214 -8.44 -14.45 2.68
N TRP A 215 -8.79 -13.55 3.59
CA TRP A 215 -8.72 -12.11 3.41
C TRP A 215 -7.38 -11.60 3.93
N TYR A 216 -6.84 -10.58 3.29
CA TYR A 216 -5.77 -9.74 3.81
C TYR A 216 -6.00 -8.30 3.35
N GLY A 217 -6.44 -7.44 4.27
CA GLY A 217 -6.80 -6.07 3.93
C GLY A 217 -7.32 -5.27 5.11
N LEU A 218 -7.69 -4.03 4.82
CA LEU A 218 -8.19 -3.09 5.83
C LEU A 218 -9.45 -3.60 6.51
N ALA A 219 -9.51 -3.48 7.84
CA ALA A 219 -10.64 -3.96 8.64
C ALA A 219 -11.93 -3.24 8.29
N GLN A 220 -11.88 -1.93 8.02
CA GLN A 220 -13.08 -1.19 7.60
C GLN A 220 -13.63 -1.71 6.25
N VAL A 221 -12.75 -2.08 5.32
CA VAL A 221 -13.14 -2.59 4.00
C VAL A 221 -13.78 -3.97 4.16
N ALA A 222 -13.23 -4.82 5.03
CA ALA A 222 -13.84 -6.10 5.34
C ALA A 222 -15.25 -5.94 5.95
N ALA A 223 -15.41 -5.01 6.90
CA ALA A 223 -16.70 -4.73 7.51
C ALA A 223 -17.73 -4.20 6.50
N GLU A 224 -17.33 -3.30 5.60
CA GLU A 224 -18.20 -2.74 4.56
C GLU A 224 -18.64 -3.78 3.52
N LEU A 225 -17.77 -4.74 3.21
CA LEU A 225 -18.10 -5.88 2.36
C LEU A 225 -18.94 -6.95 3.09
N GLY A 226 -19.19 -6.79 4.39
CA GLY A 226 -19.92 -7.75 5.22
C GLY A 226 -19.15 -9.04 5.50
N LEU A 227 -17.82 -9.03 5.40
CA LEU A 227 -16.98 -10.20 5.60
C LEU A 227 -16.99 -10.64 7.08
N GLN A 228 -17.62 -11.78 7.35
CA GLN A 228 -17.59 -12.44 8.66
C GLN A 228 -16.38 -13.37 8.75
N LEU A 229 -15.19 -12.79 8.93
CA LEU A 229 -13.93 -13.54 8.94
C LEU A 229 -13.80 -14.42 10.20
N SER A 230 -13.37 -15.67 10.03
CA SER A 230 -12.90 -16.51 11.13
C SER A 230 -11.39 -16.40 11.30
N ASP A 231 -10.88 -16.76 12.49
CA ASP A 231 -9.44 -16.77 12.81
C ASP A 231 -8.74 -15.44 12.54
N GLN A 232 -9.44 -14.33 12.83
CA GLN A 232 -8.97 -13.00 12.53
C GLN A 232 -7.67 -12.67 13.29
N LYS A 233 -6.70 -12.10 12.59
CA LYS A 233 -5.45 -11.58 13.13
C LYS A 233 -5.23 -10.16 12.66
N GLU A 234 -4.71 -9.32 13.54
CA GLU A 234 -4.17 -8.01 13.19
C GLU A 234 -2.73 -8.18 12.68
N GLU A 235 -2.43 -7.56 11.55
CA GLU A 235 -1.16 -7.73 10.83
C GLU A 235 -0.33 -6.44 10.89
N LEU A 236 -0.97 -5.30 10.59
CA LEU A 236 -0.35 -3.97 10.50
C LEU A 236 -1.33 -2.89 10.95
N LEU A 237 -0.80 -1.76 11.40
CA LEU A 237 -1.54 -0.53 11.62
C LEU A 237 -1.48 0.32 10.36
N LEU A 238 -2.62 0.82 9.87
CA LEU A 238 -2.64 1.93 8.93
C LEU A 238 -2.65 3.23 9.72
N MET A 239 -1.52 3.95 9.65
CA MET A 239 -1.36 5.23 10.30
C MET A 239 -1.42 6.36 9.28
N THR A 240 -2.09 7.45 9.64
CA THR A 240 -2.30 8.59 8.76
C THR A 240 -2.00 9.92 9.44
N ARG A 241 -1.65 10.94 8.64
CA ARG A 241 -1.39 12.32 9.07
C ARG A 241 -2.01 13.30 8.09
N GLY A 242 -2.80 14.24 8.60
CA GLY A 242 -3.35 15.35 7.80
C GLY A 242 -4.41 14.92 6.78
N LEU A 243 -4.99 13.73 6.93
CA LEU A 243 -6.11 13.30 6.09
C LEU A 243 -7.42 13.94 6.56
N PRO A 244 -8.32 14.30 5.62
CA PRO A 244 -9.63 14.81 6.00
C PRO A 244 -10.44 13.71 6.67
N HIS A 245 -10.45 12.51 6.09
CA HIS A 245 -11.25 11.35 6.50
C HIS A 245 -10.42 10.06 6.41
N PRO A 246 -10.78 8.97 7.11
CA PRO A 246 -10.17 7.66 6.90
C PRO A 246 -10.30 7.21 5.45
N VAL A 247 -9.20 6.73 4.87
CA VAL A 247 -9.15 6.29 3.46
C VAL A 247 -9.54 4.84 3.31
N ARG A 248 -9.95 4.48 2.10
CA ARG A 248 -10.18 3.09 1.71
C ARG A 248 -9.27 2.71 0.56
N MET A 249 -8.68 1.54 0.69
CA MET A 249 -7.83 0.96 -0.32
C MET A 249 -7.79 -0.55 -0.17
N PHE A 250 -7.57 -1.24 -1.28
CA PHE A 250 -7.16 -2.64 -1.24
C PHE A 250 -5.65 -2.72 -1.03
N MET A 251 -5.17 -3.86 -0.56
CA MET A 251 -3.71 -4.07 -0.42
C MET A 251 -3.01 -4.16 -1.78
N THR A 252 -3.77 -4.22 -2.87
CA THR A 252 -3.27 -4.04 -4.24
C THR A 252 -2.90 -2.59 -4.56
N ASP A 253 -3.40 -1.63 -3.79
CA ASP A 253 -3.11 -0.20 -3.90
C ASP A 253 -2.06 0.27 -2.88
N GLN A 254 -1.50 -0.64 -2.07
CA GLN A 254 -0.48 -0.31 -1.08
C GLN A 254 0.77 0.29 -1.73
N PHE A 255 1.61 0.90 -0.89
CA PHE A 255 2.78 1.68 -1.27
C PHE A 255 4.08 1.11 -0.71
#